data_AF-A0A7E5VWR7-F1
#
_entry.id   AF-A0A7E5VWR7-F1
#
_cell.length_a   1.000
_cell.length_b   1.000
_cell.length_c   1.000
_cell.angle_alpha   90.00
_cell.angle_beta   90.00
_cell.angle_gamma   90.00
#
_symmetry.space_group_name_H-M   'P 1'
#
loop_
_entity.id
_entity.type
_entity.pdbx_description
1 polymer ?
#
loop_
_entity_poly.entity_id
_entity_poly.type
_entity_poly.pdbx_seq_one_letter_code
_entity_poly.pdbx_strand_id
1 'polypeptide(L)'
;MGSTTITIEKFLVAAAEFVKVSDRIGDGWKLKQDNTDSYKTFLRKDTFIQLEDNNISNLLKVEYVIFYNLSYGVPSFSFNIWNSTGSLLSLDDIRKVSAIQINEKDFYSVITQQEHPVLQRPYFIVHPCHTETLLAAFSNSSKNIIVTFLGLVTPLIKLNLPLDYGL
;
A
#
# COMPACT_ATOMS: atom_id res chain seq x y z
N MET A 1 22.28 -11.79 15.49
CA MET A 1 21.16 -11.57 14.55
C MET A 1 20.66 -10.16 14.82
N GLY A 2 21.05 -9.19 13.99
CA GLY A 2 20.64 -7.80 14.19
C GLY A 2 19.16 -7.64 13.87
N SER A 3 18.45 -6.86 14.68
CA SER A 3 17.05 -6.50 14.42
C SER A 3 16.92 -5.90 13.02
N THR A 4 16.21 -6.57 12.12
CA THR A 4 15.98 -6.16 10.73
C THR A 4 14.80 -5.20 10.56
N THR A 5 14.20 -4.78 11.68
CA THR A 5 13.09 -3.84 11.74
C THR A 5 13.48 -2.45 11.23
N ILE A 6 12.54 -1.83 10.53
CA ILE A 6 12.62 -0.44 10.09
C ILE A 6 12.09 0.40 11.24
N THR A 7 12.80 1.45 11.65
CA THR A 7 12.27 2.33 12.70
C THR A 7 11.24 3.30 12.12
N ILE A 8 10.37 3.85 12.98
CA ILE A 8 9.39 4.86 12.57
C ILE A 8 10.08 6.08 11.95
N GLU A 9 11.23 6.52 12.46
CA GLU A 9 11.97 7.66 11.92
C GLU A 9 12.42 7.40 10.48
N LYS A 10 12.95 6.19 10.21
CA LYS A 10 13.32 5.80 8.85
C LYS A 10 12.11 5.78 7.92
N PHE A 11 10.98 5.28 8.39
CA PHE A 11 9.72 5.31 7.63
C PHE A 11 9.29 6.75 7.32
N LEU A 12 9.32 7.65 8.31
CA LEU A 12 8.89 9.05 8.14
C LEU A 12 9.79 9.81 7.16
N VAL A 13 11.12 9.63 7.25
CA VAL A 13 12.07 10.22 6.30
C VAL A 13 11.78 9.72 4.88
N ALA A 14 11.65 8.40 4.71
CA ALA A 14 11.33 7.81 3.42
C ALA A 14 9.98 8.28 2.88
N ALA A 15 8.97 8.46 3.74
CA ALA A 15 7.65 8.96 3.36
C ALA A 15 7.70 10.42 2.89
N ALA A 16 8.47 11.26 3.59
CA ALA A 16 8.66 12.65 3.18
C ALA A 16 9.39 12.75 1.83
N GLU A 17 10.43 11.94 1.61
CA GLU A 17 11.14 11.88 0.31
C GLU A 17 10.25 11.36 -0.81
N PHE A 18 9.46 10.31 -0.53
CA PHE A 18 8.52 9.73 -1.47
C PHE A 18 7.50 10.77 -1.95
N VAL A 19 6.92 11.58 -1.04
CA VAL A 19 5.96 12.61 -1.43
C VAL A 19 6.60 13.74 -2.23
N LYS A 20 7.87 14.10 -2.00
CA LYS A 20 8.56 15.07 -2.86
C LYS A 20 8.61 14.61 -4.32
N VAL A 21 8.85 13.31 -4.54
CA VAL A 21 8.79 12.72 -5.89
C VAL A 21 7.36 12.75 -6.42
N SER A 22 6.37 12.37 -5.59
CA SER A 22 4.96 12.43 -5.96
C SER A 22 4.50 13.82 -6.40
N ASP A 23 4.88 14.86 -5.64
CA ASP A 23 4.53 16.24 -5.95
C ASP A 23 5.21 16.72 -7.24
N ARG A 24 6.44 16.26 -7.53
CA ARG A 24 7.14 16.53 -8.80
C ARG A 24 6.42 15.92 -10.01
N ILE A 25 5.94 14.68 -9.89
CA ILE A 25 5.32 13.95 -11.01
C ILE A 25 3.79 14.10 -11.06
N GLY A 26 3.18 14.65 -10.01
CA GLY A 26 1.74 14.89 -9.92
C GLY A 26 0.88 13.63 -9.79
N ASP A 27 1.41 12.52 -9.26
CA ASP A 27 0.67 11.24 -9.20
C ASP A 27 -0.22 11.08 -7.96
N GLY A 28 -0.34 12.11 -7.13
CA GLY A 28 -1.41 12.28 -6.15
C GLY A 28 -1.21 11.62 -4.79
N TRP A 29 -0.02 11.08 -4.47
CA TRP A 29 0.26 10.67 -3.09
C TRP A 29 0.40 11.88 -2.18
N LYS A 30 -0.11 11.76 -0.94
CA LYS A 30 -0.03 12.80 0.08
C LYS A 30 0.40 12.19 1.41
N LEU A 31 1.28 12.91 2.11
CA LEU A 31 1.66 12.59 3.48
C LEU A 31 0.66 13.24 4.43
N LYS A 32 0.01 12.43 5.26
CA LYS A 32 -0.86 12.89 6.35
C LYS A 32 -0.08 12.75 7.64
N GLN A 33 0.43 13.87 8.13
CA GLN A 33 1.20 13.92 9.38
C GLN A 33 0.28 14.21 10.55
N ASP A 34 0.57 13.58 11.67
CA ASP A 34 -0.01 13.90 12.97
C ASP A 34 1.11 14.47 13.86
N ASN A 35 0.90 15.69 14.37
CA ASN A 35 1.90 16.41 15.16
C ASN A 35 1.97 15.92 16.62
N THR A 36 1.04 15.07 17.04
CA THR A 36 0.93 14.55 18.41
C THR A 36 1.39 13.10 18.52
N ASP A 37 1.19 12.31 17.46
CA ASP A 37 1.55 10.91 17.42
C ASP A 37 2.13 10.52 16.04
N SER A 38 3.45 10.37 15.99
CA SER A 38 4.18 9.94 14.79
C SER A 38 3.64 8.65 14.16
N TYR A 39 3.05 7.73 14.95
CA TYR A 39 2.50 6.47 14.45
C TYR A 39 1.16 6.65 13.72
N LYS A 40 0.52 7.81 13.86
CA LYS A 40 -0.65 8.22 13.07
C LYS A 40 -0.28 8.92 11.77
N THR A 41 1.01 9.03 11.45
CA THR A 41 1.45 9.53 10.16
C THR A 41 1.39 8.43 9.10
N PHE A 42 0.79 8.73 7.94
CA PHE A 42 0.63 7.78 6.85
C PHE A 42 0.67 8.47 5.47
N LEU A 43 0.99 7.71 4.43
CA LEU A 43 0.80 8.11 3.04
C LEU A 43 -0.59 7.69 2.58
N ARG A 44 -1.23 8.55 1.79
CA ARG A 44 -2.54 8.26 1.19
C ARG A 44 -2.57 8.66 -0.27
N LYS A 45 -3.25 7.86 -1.09
CA LYS A 45 -3.59 8.18 -2.47
C LYS A 45 -5.03 7.78 -2.76
N ASP A 46 -5.82 8.74 -3.21
CA ASP A 46 -7.15 8.52 -3.76
C ASP A 46 -7.03 8.58 -5.29
N THR A 47 -7.51 7.57 -6.00
CA THR A 47 -7.43 7.50 -7.45
C THR A 47 -8.57 6.67 -8.04
N PHE A 48 -8.56 6.50 -9.35
CA PHE A 48 -9.43 5.58 -10.05
C PHE A 48 -8.62 4.54 -10.82
N ILE A 49 -9.13 3.31 -10.88
CA ILE A 49 -8.59 2.25 -11.74
C ILE A 49 -9.68 1.74 -12.67
N GLN A 50 -9.28 1.32 -13.87
CA GLN A 50 -10.19 0.69 -14.82
C GLN A 50 -10.14 -0.82 -14.67
N LEU A 51 -11.29 -1.46 -14.56
CA LEU A 51 -11.47 -2.89 -14.68
C LEU A 51 -12.19 -3.18 -15.99
N GLU A 52 -11.59 -4.00 -16.84
CA GLU A 52 -12.19 -4.46 -18.08
C GLU A 52 -12.85 -5.81 -17.83
N ASP A 53 -14.17 -5.87 -17.98
CA ASP A 53 -14.94 -7.11 -17.90
C ASP A 53 -15.88 -7.19 -19.11
N ASN A 54 -15.71 -8.21 -19.95
CA ASN A 54 -16.58 -8.47 -21.11
C ASN A 54 -16.85 -7.24 -22.02
N ASN A 55 -15.81 -6.46 -22.36
CA ASN A 55 -15.88 -5.20 -23.13
C ASN A 55 -16.62 -4.03 -22.44
N ILE A 56 -16.89 -4.13 -21.14
CA ILE A 56 -17.39 -3.03 -20.31
C ILE A 56 -16.25 -2.53 -19.43
N SER A 57 -15.85 -1.28 -19.64
CA SER A 57 -14.87 -0.60 -18.78
C SER A 57 -15.57 -0.05 -17.54
N ASN A 58 -15.32 -0.66 -16.39
CA ASN A 58 -15.80 -0.15 -15.10
C ASN A 58 -14.73 0.72 -14.44
N LEU A 59 -15.13 1.94 -14.05
CA LEU A 59 -14.27 2.83 -13.28
C LEU A 59 -14.49 2.56 -11.78
N LEU A 60 -13.42 2.16 -11.10
CA LEU A 60 -13.43 1.88 -9.67
C LEU A 60 -12.68 2.97 -8.93
N LYS A 61 -13.27 3.49 -7.85
CA LYS A 61 -12.58 4.40 -6.94
C LYS A 61 -11.69 3.57 -6.03
N VAL A 62 -10.45 4.00 -5.81
CA VAL A 62 -9.51 3.33 -4.92
C VAL A 62 -8.91 4.32 -3.96
N GLU A 63 -8.74 3.87 -2.72
CA GLU A 63 -7.99 4.58 -1.69
C GLU A 63 -6.88 3.65 -1.21
N TYR A 64 -5.65 4.11 -1.32
CA TYR A 64 -4.46 3.42 -0.85
C TYR A 64 -3.89 4.13 0.36
N VAL A 65 -3.50 3.38 1.39
CA VAL A 65 -2.91 3.91 2.61
C VAL A 65 -1.68 3.08 3.00
N ILE A 66 -0.54 3.75 3.15
CA ILE A 66 0.71 3.17 3.66
C ILE A 66 0.99 3.78 5.02
N PHE A 67 1.08 2.94 6.04
CA PHE A 67 1.31 3.37 7.42
C PHE A 67 2.39 2.51 8.06
N TYR A 68 2.94 3.00 9.17
CA TYR A 68 3.90 2.21 9.93
C TYR A 68 3.17 1.26 10.89
N ASN A 69 3.52 -0.02 10.84
CA ASN A 69 2.97 -1.02 11.75
C ASN A 69 3.93 -1.26 12.91
N LEU A 70 3.56 -0.73 14.08
CA LEU A 70 4.39 -0.81 15.27
C LEU A 70 4.63 -2.25 15.73
N SER A 71 3.66 -3.14 15.61
CA SER A 71 3.78 -4.53 16.07
C SER A 71 4.79 -5.34 15.24
N TYR A 72 4.95 -5.01 13.96
CA TYR A 72 5.88 -5.72 13.06
C TYR A 72 7.15 -4.93 12.74
N GLY A 73 7.21 -3.64 13.11
CA GLY A 73 8.37 -2.80 12.84
C GLY A 73 8.64 -2.58 11.34
N VAL A 74 7.58 -2.48 10.53
CA VAL A 74 7.67 -2.35 9.07
C VAL A 74 6.52 -1.50 8.50
N PRO A 75 6.66 -0.96 7.27
CA PRO A 75 5.53 -0.40 6.53
C PRO A 75 4.44 -1.47 6.34
N SER A 76 3.18 -1.05 6.42
CA SER A 76 2.01 -1.85 6.08
C SER A 76 1.17 -1.14 5.04
N PHE A 77 0.47 -1.93 4.24
CA PHE A 77 -0.34 -1.45 3.14
C PHE A 77 -1.81 -1.80 3.38
N SER A 78 -2.67 -0.83 3.20
CA SER A 78 -4.11 -1.04 3.22
C SER A 78 -4.79 -0.30 2.08
N PHE A 79 -5.96 -0.79 1.71
CA PHE A 79 -6.72 -0.20 0.63
C PHE A 79 -8.21 -0.50 0.75
N ASN A 80 -8.99 0.28 0.03
CA ASN A 80 -10.41 0.04 -0.21
C ASN A 80 -10.73 0.37 -1.67
N ILE A 81 -11.62 -0.40 -2.27
CA ILE A 81 -12.06 -0.23 -3.66
C ILE A 81 -13.57 -0.14 -3.67
N TRP A 82 -14.11 0.87 -4.35
CA TRP A 82 -15.54 1.06 -4.52
C TRP A 82 -15.90 1.03 -6.00
N ASN A 83 -17.06 0.44 -6.29
CA ASN A 83 -17.65 0.50 -7.62
C ASN A 83 -18.30 1.89 -7.89
N SER A 84 -18.84 2.07 -9.08
CA SER A 84 -19.52 3.31 -9.50
C SER A 84 -20.78 3.64 -8.70
N THR A 85 -21.37 2.66 -7.99
CA THR A 85 -22.52 2.86 -7.10
C THR A 85 -22.10 3.27 -5.68
N GLY A 86 -20.80 3.36 -5.40
CA GLY A 86 -20.25 3.67 -4.08
C GLY A 86 -20.22 2.49 -3.12
N SER A 87 -20.49 1.27 -3.59
CA SER A 87 -20.41 0.05 -2.80
C SER A 87 -18.97 -0.46 -2.74
N LEU A 88 -18.52 -0.83 -1.54
CA LEU A 88 -17.19 -1.43 -1.35
C LEU A 88 -17.15 -2.81 -2.01
N LEU A 89 -16.07 -3.10 -2.73
CA LEU A 89 -15.86 -4.41 -3.34
C LEU A 89 -15.62 -5.50 -2.30
N SER A 90 -16.08 -6.70 -2.62
CA SER A 90 -15.80 -7.92 -1.85
C SER A 90 -14.36 -8.41 -2.09
N LEU A 91 -13.84 -9.28 -1.22
CA LEU A 91 -12.53 -9.93 -1.45
C LEU A 91 -12.49 -10.70 -2.78
N ASP A 92 -13.59 -11.36 -3.14
CA ASP A 92 -13.73 -12.08 -4.42
C ASP A 92 -13.58 -11.13 -5.62
N ASP A 93 -14.20 -9.96 -5.56
CA ASP A 93 -14.12 -8.98 -6.65
C ASP A 93 -12.74 -8.31 -6.69
N ILE A 94 -12.14 -8.04 -5.54
CA ILE A 94 -10.78 -7.50 -5.48
C ILE A 94 -9.78 -8.49 -6.08
N ARG A 95 -9.94 -9.80 -5.84
CA ARG A 95 -9.08 -10.83 -6.44
C ARG A 95 -9.11 -10.79 -7.97
N LYS A 96 -10.26 -10.47 -8.57
CA LYS A 96 -10.39 -10.30 -10.04
C LYS A 96 -9.67 -9.06 -10.57
N VAL A 97 -9.41 -8.08 -9.70
CA VAL A 97 -8.70 -6.83 -10.03
C VAL A 97 -7.17 -6.99 -9.91
N SER A 98 -6.69 -8.06 -9.25
CA SER A 98 -5.26 -8.36 -9.12
C SER A 98 -4.58 -8.42 -10.49
N ALA A 99 -3.37 -7.84 -10.59
CA ALA A 99 -2.58 -7.90 -11.82
C ALA A 99 -1.96 -9.29 -12.04
N ILE A 100 -1.87 -10.10 -10.99
CA ILE A 100 -1.38 -11.48 -11.05
C ILE A 100 -2.51 -12.48 -10.85
N GLN A 101 -2.38 -13.63 -11.52
CA GLN A 101 -3.26 -14.76 -11.30
C GLN A 101 -2.86 -15.45 -9.99
N ILE A 102 -3.71 -15.28 -8.97
CA ILE A 102 -3.50 -15.85 -7.64
C ILE A 102 -4.74 -16.68 -7.28
N ASN A 103 -4.50 -17.86 -6.73
CA ASN A 103 -5.60 -18.71 -6.26
C ASN A 103 -6.25 -18.08 -5.02
N GLU A 104 -7.49 -18.48 -4.76
CA GLU A 104 -8.31 -17.94 -3.69
C GLU A 104 -7.67 -18.07 -2.31
N LYS A 105 -7.14 -19.27 -2.01
CA LYS A 105 -6.54 -19.58 -0.71
C LYS A 105 -5.31 -18.70 -0.41
N ASP A 106 -4.44 -18.53 -1.40
CA ASP A 106 -3.23 -17.72 -1.26
C ASP A 106 -3.61 -16.23 -1.15
N PHE A 107 -4.56 -15.76 -1.95
CA PHE A 107 -5.05 -14.38 -1.86
C PHE A 107 -5.62 -14.05 -0.48
N TYR A 108 -6.47 -14.93 0.07
CA TYR A 108 -7.09 -14.75 1.39
C TYR A 108 -6.11 -14.91 2.55
N SER A 109 -5.01 -15.61 2.34
CA SER A 109 -3.93 -15.69 3.34
C SER A 109 -3.09 -14.42 3.43
N VAL A 110 -3.10 -13.58 2.38
CA VAL A 110 -2.29 -12.36 2.28
C VAL A 110 -3.11 -11.10 2.50
N ILE A 111 -4.40 -11.10 2.17
CA ILE A 111 -5.28 -9.94 2.33
C ILE A 111 -6.47 -10.29 3.20
N THR A 112 -6.72 -9.46 4.21
CA THR A 112 -7.85 -9.61 5.13
C THR A 112 -8.51 -8.27 5.41
N GLN A 113 -9.79 -8.29 5.78
CA GLN A 113 -10.50 -7.08 6.21
C GLN A 113 -10.34 -6.90 7.72
N GLN A 114 -9.82 -5.75 8.14
CA GLN A 114 -9.60 -5.40 9.54
C GLN A 114 -9.92 -3.92 9.78
N GLU A 115 -10.09 -3.54 11.05
CA GLU A 115 -10.10 -2.13 11.42
C GLU A 115 -8.70 -1.53 11.22
N HIS A 116 -8.62 -0.40 10.51
CA HIS A 116 -7.35 0.26 10.24
C HIS A 116 -6.78 0.88 11.53
N PRO A 117 -5.51 0.59 11.93
CA PRO A 117 -4.95 1.02 13.21
C PRO A 117 -4.97 2.55 13.44
N VAL A 118 -4.72 3.31 12.38
CA VAL A 118 -4.78 4.79 12.41
C VAL A 118 -6.17 5.36 12.13
N LEU A 119 -6.85 4.88 11.08
CA LEU A 119 -8.10 5.49 10.58
C LEU A 119 -9.38 4.97 11.26
N GLN A 120 -9.30 3.94 12.09
CA GLN A 120 -10.39 3.41 12.93
C GLN A 120 -11.68 3.13 12.13
N ARG A 121 -11.50 2.55 10.94
CA ARG A 121 -12.58 2.10 10.06
C ARG A 121 -12.14 0.88 9.24
N PRO A 122 -13.06 0.11 8.64
CA PRO A 122 -12.70 -1.10 7.91
C PRO A 122 -11.84 -0.83 6.67
N TYR A 123 -10.77 -1.60 6.52
CA TYR A 123 -9.89 -1.64 5.35
C TYR A 123 -9.50 -3.08 5.01
N PHE A 124 -9.17 -3.31 3.74
CA PHE A 124 -8.36 -4.47 3.37
C PHE A 124 -6.90 -4.17 3.70
N ILE A 125 -6.26 -5.05 4.46
CA ILE A 125 -4.85 -4.94 4.87
C ILE A 125 -4.07 -6.10 4.27
N VAL A 126 -2.93 -5.78 3.66
CA VAL A 126 -1.94 -6.76 3.21
C VAL A 126 -1.12 -7.19 4.42
N HIS A 127 -1.09 -8.49 4.72
CA HIS A 127 -0.38 -9.03 5.87
C HIS A 127 1.13 -8.76 5.79
N PRO A 128 1.75 -8.20 6.85
CA PRO A 128 3.15 -7.80 6.84
C PRO A 128 4.14 -8.93 7.18
N CYS A 129 3.67 -10.17 7.34
CA CYS A 129 4.43 -11.27 7.96
C CYS A 129 5.75 -11.63 7.27
N HIS A 130 5.89 -11.38 5.97
CA HIS A 130 7.14 -11.59 5.23
C HIS A 130 7.81 -10.28 4.81
N THR A 131 7.19 -9.13 5.12
CA THR A 131 7.68 -7.81 4.69
C THR A 131 9.03 -7.49 5.31
N GLU A 132 9.26 -7.81 6.57
CA GLU A 132 10.55 -7.57 7.23
C GLU A 132 11.69 -8.31 6.54
N THR A 133 11.54 -9.63 6.33
CA THR A 133 12.55 -10.46 5.69
C THR A 133 12.86 -9.99 4.27
N LEU A 134 11.83 -9.61 3.51
CA LEU A 134 12.00 -9.10 2.16
C LEU A 134 12.71 -7.75 2.16
N LEU A 135 12.29 -6.80 3.00
CA LEU A 135 12.92 -5.48 3.07
C LEU A 135 14.37 -5.55 3.58
N ALA A 136 14.68 -6.49 4.48
CA ALA A 136 16.03 -6.74 4.95
C ALA A 136 16.98 -7.14 3.80
N ALA A 137 16.51 -7.94 2.84
CA ALA A 137 17.28 -8.34 1.67
C ALA A 137 17.67 -7.15 0.77
N PHE A 138 16.90 -6.07 0.79
CA PHE A 138 17.14 -4.85 0.02
C PHE A 138 17.71 -3.68 0.84
N SER A 139 18.05 -3.91 2.12
CA SER A 139 18.49 -2.86 3.04
C SER A 139 19.70 -2.05 2.57
N ASN A 140 20.61 -2.67 1.80
CA ASN A 140 21.83 -2.02 1.29
C ASN A 140 21.68 -1.43 -0.13
N SER A 141 20.61 -1.76 -0.84
CA SER A 141 20.38 -1.34 -2.23
C SER A 141 19.18 -0.40 -2.39
N SER A 142 18.30 -0.34 -1.40
CA SER A 142 17.12 0.52 -1.41
C SER A 142 17.52 1.99 -1.22
N LYS A 143 17.21 2.83 -2.23
CA LYS A 143 17.27 4.29 -2.08
C LYS A 143 16.14 4.82 -1.21
N ASN A 144 14.97 4.21 -1.29
CA ASN A 144 13.79 4.57 -0.52
C ASN A 144 12.98 3.31 -0.19
N ILE A 145 12.80 3.05 1.11
CA ILE A 145 12.20 1.80 1.59
C ILE A 145 10.73 1.66 1.21
N ILE A 146 10.01 2.77 1.01
CA ILE A 146 8.60 2.77 0.62
C ILE A 146 8.47 2.39 -0.85
N VAL A 147 9.38 2.85 -1.71
CA VAL A 147 9.42 2.43 -3.11
C VAL A 147 9.70 0.93 -3.21
N THR A 148 10.66 0.43 -2.44
CA THR A 148 10.93 -1.02 -2.37
C THR A 148 9.72 -1.79 -1.86
N PHE A 149 9.08 -1.32 -0.79
CA PHE A 149 7.87 -1.92 -0.23
C PHE A 149 6.72 -1.97 -1.25
N LEU A 150 6.46 -0.87 -1.97
CA LEU A 150 5.44 -0.84 -3.01
C LEU A 150 5.76 -1.79 -4.16
N GLY A 151 7.03 -1.98 -4.51
CA GLY A 151 7.45 -3.00 -5.47
C GLY A 151 7.00 -4.43 -5.10
N LEU A 152 6.86 -4.73 -3.79
CA LEU A 152 6.37 -6.03 -3.31
C LEU A 152 4.84 -6.14 -3.35
N VAL A 153 4.13 -5.02 -3.21
CA VAL A 153 2.66 -4.98 -3.09
C VAL A 153 1.96 -4.75 -4.43
N THR A 154 2.56 -3.96 -5.33
CA THR A 154 1.99 -3.58 -6.65
C THR A 154 1.57 -4.73 -7.56
N PRO A 155 2.10 -5.97 -7.50
CA PRO A 155 1.55 -7.05 -8.31
C PRO A 155 0.21 -7.58 -7.78
N LEU A 156 -0.04 -7.50 -6.46
CA LEU A 156 -1.24 -8.04 -5.80
C LEU A 156 -2.46 -7.14 -5.98
N ILE A 157 -2.23 -5.85 -6.18
CA ILE A 157 -3.26 -4.82 -6.34
C ILE A 157 -2.94 -4.00 -7.58
N LYS A 158 -3.92 -3.53 -8.33
CA LYS A 158 -3.69 -2.74 -9.55
C LYS A 158 -3.20 -1.30 -9.26
N LEU A 159 -2.07 -1.17 -8.56
CA LEU A 159 -1.38 0.08 -8.25
C LEU A 159 -0.26 0.29 -9.28
N ASN A 160 -0.39 1.32 -10.11
CA ASN A 160 0.70 1.73 -10.99
C ASN A 160 1.69 2.64 -10.23
N LEU A 161 2.95 2.22 -10.14
CA LEU A 161 4.03 3.00 -9.57
C LEU A 161 4.95 3.52 -10.70
N PRO A 162 4.97 4.84 -10.96
CA PRO A 162 5.83 5.45 -11.98
C PRO A 162 7.32 5.13 -11.79
N LEU A 163 8.06 4.98 -12.89
CA LEU A 163 9.50 4.69 -12.87
C LEU A 163 10.33 5.82 -12.26
N ASP A 164 9.80 7.05 -12.24
CA ASP A 164 10.40 8.22 -11.58
C ASP A 164 10.77 8.00 -10.11
N TYR A 165 10.13 7.04 -9.42
CA TYR A 165 10.47 6.67 -8.05
C TYR A 165 11.77 5.86 -7.92
N GLY A 166 12.28 5.27 -9.01
CA GLY A 166 13.52 4.50 -9.03
C GLY A 166 14.77 5.30 -9.39
N LEU A 167 14.60 6.54 -9.89
CA LEU A 167 15.67 7.42 -10.35
C LEU A 167 16.41 8.09 -9.19
#